data_AF-A0A494Z4T5-F1
#
_entry.id   AF-A0A494Z4T5-F1
#
_cell.length_a   1.000
_cell.length_b   1.000
_cell.length_c   1.000
_cell.angle_alpha   90.00
_cell.angle_beta   90.00
_cell.angle_gamma   90.00
#
_symmetry.space_group_name_H-M   'P 1'
#
loop_
_entity.id
_entity.type
_entity.pdbx_description
1 polymer ?
#
loop_
_entity_poly.entity_id
_entity_poly.type
_entity_poly.pdbx_seq_one_letter_code
_entity_poly.pdbx_strand_id
1 'polypeptide(L)'
;MDKGTIIRTAALLLALTNQFLVLFGKSPLPIDSELVEQIISSIITLVTAINVWFRNNYVTKTGKKQRQVLERNGLTKKKKEKKQ
;
A
#
# COMPACT_ATOMS: atom_id res chain seq x y z
N MET A 1 3.81 15.91 -11.19
CA MET A 1 3.61 16.52 -9.86
C MET A 1 4.70 16.00 -8.95
N ASP A 2 5.53 16.88 -8.42
CA ASP A 2 6.60 16.54 -7.50
C ASP A 2 6.05 16.08 -6.15
N LYS A 3 6.79 15.20 -5.46
CA LYS A 3 6.34 14.64 -4.16
C LYS A 3 6.12 15.72 -3.10
N GLY A 4 6.92 16.80 -3.14
CA GLY A 4 6.78 17.93 -2.24
C GLY A 4 5.46 18.68 -2.41
N THR A 5 5.03 18.90 -3.65
CA THR A 5 3.73 19.49 -3.98
C THR A 5 2.58 18.63 -3.45
N ILE A 6 2.64 17.29 -3.60
CA ILE A 6 1.59 16.39 -3.09
C ILE A 6 1.45 16.50 -1.57
N ILE A 7 2.59 16.45 -0.85
CA ILE A 7 2.59 16.54 0.62
C ILE A 7 2.04 17.90 1.07
N ARG A 8 2.48 19.00 0.46
CA ARG A 8 2.02 20.36 0.79
C ARG A 8 0.53 20.54 0.52
N THR A 9 0.02 20.05 -0.60
CA THR A 9 -1.41 20.12 -0.92
C THR A 9 -2.23 19.26 0.05
N ALA A 10 -1.76 18.07 0.42
CA ALA A 10 -2.42 17.23 1.40
C ALA A 10 -2.45 17.88 2.80
N ALA A 11 -1.31 18.42 3.26
CA ALA A 11 -1.23 19.15 4.52
C ALA A 11 -2.15 20.37 4.54
N LEU A 12 -2.21 21.13 3.44
CA LEU A 12 -3.12 22.26 3.29
C LEU A 12 -4.60 21.83 3.40
N LEU A 13 -5.00 20.75 2.74
CA LEU A 13 -6.36 20.23 2.82
C LEU A 13 -6.74 19.76 4.22
N LEU A 14 -5.81 19.08 4.92
CA LEU A 14 -5.99 18.68 6.31
C LEU A 14 -6.12 19.89 7.24
N ALA A 15 -5.31 20.93 7.04
CA ALA A 15 -5.38 22.18 7.81
C ALA A 15 -6.70 22.91 7.58
N LEU A 16 -7.20 22.99 6.34
CA LEU A 16 -8.50 23.57 6.03
C LEU A 16 -9.64 22.78 6.69
N THR A 17 -9.59 21.45 6.64
CA THR A 17 -10.57 20.58 7.32
C THR A 17 -10.53 20.81 8.84
N ASN A 18 -9.34 20.92 9.42
CA ASN A 18 -9.14 21.25 10.81
C ASN A 18 -9.74 22.63 11.17
N GLN A 19 -9.57 23.62 10.31
CA GLN A 19 -10.14 24.96 10.50
C GLN A 19 -11.68 24.93 10.52
N PHE A 20 -12.31 24.11 9.67
CA PHE A 20 -13.75 23.86 9.74
C PHE A 20 -14.14 23.15 11.05
N LEU A 21 -13.44 22.09 11.45
CA LEU A 21 -13.70 21.38 12.71
C LEU A 21 -13.67 22.31 13.92
N VAL A 22 -12.63 23.15 14.02
CA VAL A 22 -12.49 24.16 15.08
C VAL A 22 -13.63 25.18 15.03
N LEU A 23 -14.00 25.65 13.82
CA LEU A 23 -15.12 26.59 13.64
C LEU A 23 -16.46 25.98 14.12
N PHE A 24 -16.64 24.67 13.97
CA PHE A 24 -17.80 23.92 14.46
C PHE A 24 -17.64 23.43 15.92
N GLY A 25 -16.62 23.91 16.64
CA GLY A 25 -16.38 23.56 18.05
C GLY A 25 -15.95 22.11 18.29
N LYS A 26 -15.50 21.40 17.25
CA LYS A 26 -14.93 20.06 17.35
C LYS A 26 -13.44 20.13 17.68
N SER A 27 -12.93 19.08 18.33
CA SER A 27 -11.50 19.02 18.66
C SER A 27 -10.64 19.11 17.41
N PRO A 28 -9.57 19.93 17.45
CA PRO A 28 -8.65 20.07 16.33
C PRO A 28 -7.95 18.74 16.05
N LEU A 29 -7.76 18.45 14.78
CA LEU A 29 -6.89 17.38 14.32
C LEU A 29 -5.45 17.69 14.74
N PRO A 30 -4.72 16.72 15.30
CA PRO A 30 -3.28 16.86 15.53
C PRO A 30 -2.55 16.82 14.19
N ILE A 31 -2.34 17.99 13.58
CA ILE A 31 -1.58 18.16 12.34
C ILE A 31 -0.09 18.25 12.69
N ASP A 32 0.52 17.10 12.93
CA ASP A 32 1.98 16.97 13.01
C ASP A 32 2.53 16.58 11.64
N SER A 33 3.55 17.28 11.16
CA SER A 33 4.25 16.95 9.91
C SER A 33 4.75 15.52 9.91
N GLU A 34 5.24 15.03 11.05
CA GLU A 34 5.72 13.65 11.16
C GLU A 34 4.58 12.65 10.99
N LEU A 35 3.41 12.92 11.60
CA LEU A 35 2.23 12.08 11.45
C LEU A 35 1.70 12.06 10.00
N VAL A 36 1.69 13.20 9.32
CA VAL A 36 1.26 13.29 7.91
C VAL A 36 2.19 12.46 7.01
N GLU A 37 3.51 12.60 7.19
CA GLU A 37 4.48 11.80 6.44
C GLU A 37 4.34 10.30 6.75
N GLN A 38 4.16 9.94 8.02
CA GLN A 38 3.94 8.56 8.44
C GLN A 38 2.67 7.96 7.84
N ILE A 39 1.55 8.70 7.80
CA ILE A 39 0.30 8.25 7.19
C ILE A 39 0.47 8.04 5.69
N ILE A 40 1.06 9.01 4.98
CA ILE A 40 1.31 8.90 3.54
C ILE A 40 2.23 7.71 3.24
N SER A 41 3.32 7.58 3.98
CA SER A 41 4.27 6.47 3.85
C SER A 41 3.63 5.12 4.13
N SER A 42 2.79 5.03 5.17
CA SER A 42 2.06 3.83 5.54
C SER A 42 1.06 3.42 4.46
N ILE A 43 0.33 4.38 3.88
CA ILE A 43 -0.59 4.13 2.76
C ILE A 43 0.17 3.61 1.54
N ILE A 44 1.28 4.24 1.17
CA ILE A 44 2.11 3.81 0.03
C ILE A 44 2.63 2.39 0.27
N THR A 45 3.16 2.12 1.47
CA THR A 45 3.67 0.81 1.87
C THR A 45 2.58 -0.24 1.79
N LEU A 46 1.39 0.04 2.34
CA LEU A 46 0.26 -0.87 2.35
C LEU A 46 -0.20 -1.20 0.92
N VAL A 47 -0.39 -0.19 0.06
CA VAL A 47 -0.81 -0.39 -1.34
C VAL A 47 0.24 -1.19 -2.11
N THR A 48 1.52 -0.88 -1.91
CA THR A 48 2.63 -1.58 -2.56
C THR A 48 2.69 -3.03 -2.11
N ALA A 49 2.60 -3.28 -0.79
CA ALA A 49 2.61 -4.63 -0.22
C ALA A 49 1.44 -5.46 -0.76
N ILE A 50 0.22 -4.89 -0.80
CA ILE A 50 -0.95 -5.54 -1.37
C ILE A 50 -0.73 -5.87 -2.86
N ASN A 51 -0.28 -4.89 -3.66
CA ASN A 51 -0.05 -5.09 -5.10
C ASN A 51 1.00 -6.20 -5.36
N VAL A 52 2.14 -6.13 -4.67
CA VAL A 52 3.21 -7.14 -4.77
C VAL A 52 2.71 -8.50 -4.32
N TRP A 53 1.97 -8.58 -3.22
CA TRP A 53 1.40 -9.84 -2.72
C TRP A 53 0.47 -10.47 -3.75
N PHE A 54 -0.44 -9.68 -4.37
CA PHE A 54 -1.35 -10.16 -5.40
C PHE A 54 -0.62 -10.66 -6.65
N ARG A 55 0.46 -9.98 -7.06
CA ARG A 55 1.26 -10.40 -8.22
C ARG A 55 2.13 -11.63 -7.93
N ASN A 56 2.69 -11.73 -6.73
CA ASN A 56 3.63 -12.79 -6.36
C ASN A 56 2.96 -14.10 -5.92
N ASN A 57 1.72 -14.06 -5.41
CA ASN A 57 1.01 -15.27 -4.94
C ASN A 57 0.18 -15.99 -6.00
N TYR A 58 0.33 -15.65 -7.27
CA TYR A 58 -0.43 -16.27 -8.37
C TYR A 58 -1.96 -16.27 -8.18
N VAL A 59 -2.51 -15.35 -7.39
CA VAL A 59 -3.96 -15.26 -7.12
C VAL A 59 -4.72 -14.82 -8.38
N THR A 60 -4.07 -14.03 -9.22
CA THR A 60 -4.59 -13.58 -10.52
C THR A 60 -4.61 -14.70 -11.55
N LYS A 61 -5.52 -14.62 -12.55
CA LYS A 61 -5.60 -15.59 -13.65
C LYS A 61 -4.25 -15.75 -14.38
N THR A 62 -3.56 -14.64 -14.60
CA THR A 62 -2.21 -14.61 -15.23
C THR A 62 -1.20 -15.33 -14.36
N GLY A 63 -1.23 -15.11 -13.05
CA GLY A 63 -0.34 -15.79 -12.13
C GLY A 63 -0.56 -17.31 -12.11
N LYS A 64 -1.82 -17.77 -12.10
CA LYS A 64 -2.13 -19.21 -12.21
C LYS A 64 -1.56 -19.82 -13.49
N LYS A 65 -1.68 -19.14 -14.64
CA LYS A 65 -1.10 -19.59 -15.91
C LYS A 65 0.43 -19.64 -15.85
N GLN A 66 1.07 -18.62 -15.27
CA GLN A 66 2.52 -18.59 -15.09
C GLN A 66 3.00 -19.78 -14.25
N ARG A 67 2.30 -20.10 -13.16
CA ARG A 67 2.58 -21.30 -12.37
C ARG A 67 2.46 -22.58 -13.18
N GLN A 68 1.39 -22.75 -13.97
CA GLN A 68 1.23 -23.93 -14.84
C GLN A 68 2.36 -24.06 -15.87
N VAL A 69 2.81 -22.94 -16.47
CA VAL A 69 3.94 -22.93 -17.40
C VAL A 69 5.24 -23.33 -16.67
N LEU A 70 5.48 -22.80 -15.48
CA LEU A 70 6.65 -23.17 -14.67
C LEU A 70 6.63 -24.66 -14.27
N GLU A 71 5.47 -25.20 -13.92
CA GLU A 71 5.29 -26.63 -13.59
C GLU A 71 5.54 -27.51 -14.83
N ARG A 72 5.01 -27.14 -16.00
CA ARG A 72 5.24 -27.85 -17.27
C ARG A 72 6.71 -27.88 -17.69
N ASN A 73 7.45 -26.79 -17.45
CA ASN A 73 8.87 -26.68 -17.78
C ASN A 73 9.79 -27.18 -16.67
N GLY A 74 9.25 -27.76 -15.58
CA GLY A 74 10.04 -28.27 -14.46
C GLY A 74 10.80 -27.20 -13.66
N LEU A 75 10.44 -25.93 -13.80
CA LEU A 75 11.09 -24.78 -13.14
C LEU A 75 10.52 -24.48 -11.75
N THR A 76 9.54 -25.26 -11.28
CA THR A 76 9.07 -25.20 -9.89
C THR A 76 9.93 -26.08 -8.99
N LYS A 77 10.34 -25.57 -7.82
CA LYS A 77 11.04 -26.38 -6.80
C LYS A 77 10.22 -27.64 -6.51
N LYS A 78 10.77 -28.83 -6.83
CA LYS A 78 10.22 -30.12 -6.36
C LYS A 78 10.01 -29.99 -4.84
N LYS A 79 8.76 -30.05 -4.41
CA LYS A 79 8.44 -30.28 -3.00
C LYS A 79 9.15 -31.60 -2.66
N LYS A 80 10.22 -31.57 -1.87
CA LYS A 80 10.76 -32.80 -1.30
C LYS A 80 9.57 -33.45 -0.63
N GLU A 81 9.12 -34.58 -1.17
CA GLU A 81 8.10 -35.41 -0.55
C GLU A 81 8.52 -35.54 0.91
N LYS A 82 7.67 -35.06 1.82
CA LYS A 82 7.75 -35.49 3.20
C LYS A 82 7.45 -36.99 3.14
N LYS A 83 8.50 -37.79 2.97
CA LYS A 83 8.47 -39.22 3.25
C LYS A 83 7.98 -39.33 4.69
N GLN A 84 6.79 -39.91 4.83
CA GLN A 84 6.30 -40.49 6.07
C GLN A 84 7.26 -41.60 6.49
#